data_AF-A0AAD7U5Z7-F1
#
_entry.id   AF-A0AAD7U5Z7-F1
#
_cell.length_a   1.000
_cell.length_b   1.000
_cell.length_c   1.000
_cell.angle_alpha   90.00
_cell.angle_beta   90.00
_cell.angle_gamma   90.00
#
_symmetry.space_group_name_H-M   'P 1'
#
loop_
_entity.id
_entity.type
_entity.pdbx_description
1 polymer ?
#
loop_
_entity_poly.entity_id
_entity_poly.type
_entity_poly.pdbx_seq_one_letter_code
_entity_poly.pdbx_strand_id
1 'polypeptide(L)' 'MMFLLRPVEGINYNFILGMYSVFLVLGAIFLILELTVDVQAIKGLYLIFVPFLPATLWCLIVRRRWLLEKGSKQD' A
#
# COMPACT_ATOMS: atom_id res chain seq x y z
N MET A 1 7.55 11.72 -14.78
CA MET A 1 6.61 10.65 -14.36
C MET A 1 7.19 9.24 -14.44
N MET A 2 7.93 8.85 -15.50
CA MET A 2 8.48 7.48 -15.65
C MET A 2 9.39 7.02 -14.49
N PHE A 3 10.08 7.97 -13.83
CA PHE A 3 10.93 7.70 -12.67
C PHE A 3 10.17 7.13 -11.47
N LEU A 4 8.96 7.64 -11.18
CA LEU A 4 8.18 7.20 -10.01
C LEU A 4 7.72 5.74 -10.11
N LEU A 5 7.57 5.21 -11.32
CA LEU A 5 7.09 3.84 -11.55
C LEU A 5 8.23 2.87 -11.86
N ARG A 6 9.50 3.29 -11.73
CA ARG A 6 10.66 2.43 -11.95
C ARG A 6 10.95 1.63 -10.67
N PRO A 7 11.05 0.30 -10.73
CA PRO A 7 11.50 -0.47 -9.57
C PRO A 7 12.98 -0.18 -9.28
N VAL A 8 13.33 -0.21 -8.00
CA VAL A 8 14.69 0.01 -7.51
C VAL A 8 15.28 -1.34 -7.11
N GLU A 9 16.53 -1.58 -7.50
CA GLU A 9 17.25 -2.80 -7.12
C GLU A 9 17.46 -2.88 -5.61
N GLY A 10 17.42 -4.09 -5.05
CA GLY A 10 17.54 -4.33 -3.61
C GLY A 10 16.24 -4.15 -2.80
N ILE A 11 15.18 -3.57 -3.38
CA ILE A 11 13.88 -3.46 -2.69
C ILE A 11 13.04 -4.73 -2.89
N ASN A 12 12.52 -5.26 -1.77
CA ASN A 12 11.54 -6.35 -1.78
C ASN A 12 10.10 -5.80 -1.86
N TYR A 13 9.57 -5.69 -3.07
CA TYR A 13 8.22 -5.18 -3.30
C TYR A 13 7.09 -6.09 -2.81
N ASN A 14 7.36 -7.38 -2.51
CA ASN A 14 6.36 -8.22 -1.83
C ASN A 14 6.17 -7.76 -0.38
N PHE A 15 7.28 -7.48 0.32
CA PHE A 15 7.25 -7.00 1.70
C PHE A 15 6.60 -5.62 1.81
N ILE A 16 6.99 -4.67 0.95
CA ILE A 16 6.43 -3.31 0.94
C ILE A 16 4.91 -3.34 0.65
N LEU A 17 4.48 -4.13 -0.34
CA LEU A 17 3.05 -4.27 -0.64
C LEU A 17 2.29 -4.85 0.57
N GLY A 18 2.86 -5.84 1.26
CA GLY A 18 2.29 -6.41 2.48
C GLY A 18 2.10 -5.36 3.57
N MET A 19 3.14 -4.58 3.88
CA MET A 19 3.09 -3.53 4.90
C MET A 19 2.04 -2.45 4.56
N TYR A 20 2.01 -1.95 3.33
CA TYR A 20 1.03 -0.95 2.93
C TYR A 20 -0.41 -1.50 2.98
N SER A 21 -0.60 -2.76 2.58
CA SER A 21 -1.92 -3.40 2.63
C SER A 21 -2.40 -3.58 4.07
N VAL A 22 -1.53 -3.95 5.02
CA VAL A 22 -1.87 -4.07 6.44
C VAL A 22 -2.39 -2.75 7.00
N PHE A 23 -1.68 -1.64 6.75
CA PHE A 23 -2.09 -0.33 7.24
C PHE A 23 -3.31 0.23 6.51
N LEU A 24 -3.49 -0.08 5.23
CA LEU A 24 -4.70 0.24 4.50
C LEU A 24 -5.93 -0.48 5.09
N VAL A 25 -5.78 -1.78 5.41
CA VAL A 25 -6.83 -2.56 6.09
C VAL A 25 -7.12 -2.00 7.48
N LEU A 26 -6.10 -1.62 8.24
CA LEU A 26 -6.28 -1.00 9.56
C LEU A 26 -7.05 0.32 9.46
N GLY A 27 -6.73 1.16 8.47
CA GLY A 27 -7.48 2.38 8.16
C GLY A 27 -8.94 2.09 7.82
N ALA A 28 -9.20 1.08 6.98
CA ALA A 28 -10.56 0.65 6.64
C ALA A 28 -11.33 0.16 7.86
N ILE A 29 -10.69 -0.57 8.78
CA ILE A 29 -11.30 -1.01 10.04
C ILE A 29 -11.72 0.21 10.87
N PHE A 30 -10.85 1.19 11.07
CA PHE A 30 -11.21 2.40 11.83
C PHE A 30 -12.33 3.21 11.17
N LEU A 31 -12.32 3.32 9.84
CA LEU A 31 -13.40 3.97 9.11
C LEU A 31 -14.73 3.25 9.33
N ILE A 32 -14.74 1.91 9.21
CA ILE A 32 -15.95 1.11 9.43
C ILE A 32 -16.44 1.26 10.87
N LEU A 33 -15.55 1.17 11.86
CA LEU A 33 -15.91 1.34 13.27
C LEU A 33 -16.51 2.72 13.55
N GLU A 34 -15.95 3.78 12.96
CA GLU A 34 -16.51 5.13 13.08
C GLU A 34 -17.91 5.22 12.45
N LEU A 35 -18.08 4.70 11.23
CA LEU A 35 -19.34 4.77 10.50
C LEU A 35 -20.45 3.86 11.06
N THR A 36 -20.11 2.81 11.82
CA THR A 36 -21.08 1.80 12.28
C THR A 36 -21.30 1.78 13.77
N VAL A 37 -20.31 2.16 14.58
CA VAL A 37 -20.35 2.05 16.06
C VAL A 37 -20.22 3.42 16.75
N ASP A 38 -19.82 4.48 16.03
CA ASP A 38 -19.62 5.84 16.57
C ASP A 38 -18.71 5.89 17.83
N VAL A 39 -17.60 5.15 17.78
CA VAL A 39 -16.63 5.11 18.88
C VAL A 39 -15.87 6.45 18.95
N GLN A 40 -16.28 7.34 19.85
CA GLN A 40 -15.72 8.69 20.01
C GLN A 40 -14.18 8.71 20.17
N ALA A 41 -13.59 7.69 20.81
CA ALA A 41 -12.15 7.61 21.07
C ALA A 41 -11.27 7.43 19.81
N ILE A 42 -11.84 6.97 18.69
CA ILE A 42 -11.09 6.73 17.43
C ILE A 42 -11.57 7.63 16.28
N LYS A 43 -12.33 8.68 16.61
CA LYS A 43 -12.91 9.58 15.61
C LYS A 43 -11.81 10.23 14.75
N GLY A 44 -11.90 10.05 13.45
CA GLY A 44 -10.93 10.55 12.47
C GLY A 44 -9.63 9.75 12.41
N LEU A 45 -9.44 8.70 13.21
CA LEU A 45 -8.18 7.94 13.25
C LEU A 45 -7.87 7.27 11.90
N TYR A 46 -8.90 6.93 11.12
CA TYR A 46 -8.75 6.42 9.76
C TYR A 46 -7.98 7.37 8.82
N LEU A 47 -8.00 8.70 9.09
CA LEU A 47 -7.32 9.71 8.27
C LEU A 47 -5.80 9.54 8.28
N ILE A 48 -5.22 9.03 9.38
CA ILE A 48 -3.79 8.73 9.48
C ILE A 48 -3.38 7.70 8.43
N PHE A 49 -4.31 6.81 8.05
CA PHE A 49 -4.05 5.71 7.13
C PHE A 49 -4.35 6.04 5.66
N VAL A 50 -4.95 7.19 5.37
CA VAL A 50 -5.28 7.62 4.00
C VAL A 50 -4.07 7.57 3.04
N PRO A 51 -2.84 7.95 3.43
CA PRO A 51 -1.67 7.84 2.54
C PRO A 51 -1.34 6.41 2.08
N PHE A 52 -1.79 5.38 2.80
CA PHE A 52 -1.54 3.99 2.40
C PHE A 52 -2.37 3.55 1.19
N LEU A 53 -3.48 4.23 0.90
CA LEU A 53 -4.27 3.94 -0.30
C LEU A 53 -3.49 4.23 -1.60
N PRO A 54 -3.03 5.48 -1.86
CA PRO A 54 -2.21 5.74 -3.04
C PRO A 54 -0.87 4.98 -3.00
N ALA A 55 -0.28 4.75 -1.82
CA ALA A 55 0.96 3.99 -1.71
C ALA A 55 0.79 2.50 -2.10
N THR A 56 -0.32 1.87 -1.71
CA THR A 56 -0.64 0.48 -2.09
C THR A 56 -0.88 0.37 -3.60
N LEU A 57 -1.67 1.29 -4.17
CA LEU A 57 -1.92 1.33 -5.61
C LEU A 57 -0.63 1.53 -6.42
N TRP A 58 0.23 2.44 -5.96
CA TRP A 58 1.55 2.64 -6.55
C TRP A 58 2.41 1.38 -6.45
N CYS A 59 2.48 0.75 -5.27
CA CYS A 59 3.30 -0.43 -5.05
C CYS A 59 2.82 -1.62 -5.90
N LEU A 60 1.53 -1.76 -6.17
CA LEU A 60 1.00 -2.78 -7.09
C LEU A 60 1.58 -2.60 -8.51
N ILE A 61 1.62 -1.36 -9.00
CA ILE A 61 2.16 -1.05 -10.33
C ILE A 61 3.67 -1.31 -10.38
N VAL A 62 4.42 -0.82 -9.39
CA VAL A 62 5.87 -0.99 -9.34
C VAL A 62 6.27 -2.45 -9.14
N ARG A 63 5.55 -3.18 -8.27
CA ARG A 63 5.76 -4.63 -8.08
C ARG A 63 5.54 -5.39 -9.38
N ARG A 64 4.51 -5.05 -10.16
CA ARG A 64 4.27 -5.69 -11.46
C ARG A 64 5.47 -5.51 -12.40
N ARG A 65 6.04 -4.31 -12.46
CA ARG A 65 7.25 -4.02 -13.26
C ARG A 65 8.48 -4.75 -12.74
N TRP A 66 8.67 -4.78 -11.43
CA TRP A 66 9.76 -5.52 -10.78
C TRP A 66 9.73 -7.02 -11.10
N LEU A 67 8.54 -7.64 -11.16
CA LEU A 67 8.41 -9.03 -11.54
C LEU A 67 8.75 -9.29 -13.02
N LEU A 68 8.36 -8.37 -13.92
CA LEU A 68 8.69 -8.45 -15.34
C LEU A 68 10.22 -8.35 -15.56
N GLU A 69 10.88 -7.39 -14.89
CA GLU A 69 12.35 -7.24 -14.97
C GLU A 69 13.10 -8.43 -14.36
N LYS A 70 12.55 -9.08 -13.33
CA LYS A 70 13.13 -10.30 -12.77
C LYS A 70 13.04 -11.48 -13.73
N GLY A 71 11.89 -11.66 -14.38
CA GLY A 71 11.69 -12.72 -15.38
C GLY A 71 12.66 -12.58 -16.55
N SER A 72 12.82 -11.36 -17.10
CA SER A 72 13.71 -11.13 -18.24
C SER A 72 15.21 -11.28 -17.93
N LYS A 73 15.60 -11.24 -16.66
CA LYS A 73 17.00 -11.45 -16.22
C LYS A 73 17.32 -12.93 -15.97
N GLN A 74 16.32 -13.80 -15.98
CA GLN A 74 16.46 -15.25 -15.76
C GLN A 74 16.43 -16.08 -17.05
N ASP A 75 15.99 -15.48 -18.16
CA ASP A 75 16.08 -16.01 -19.52
C ASP A 75 17.43 -15.67 -20.18
#